data_AF-A0A9D0XUK4-F1
#
_entry.id   AF-A0A9D0XUK4-F1
#
_cell.length_a   1.000
_cell.length_b   1.000
_cell.length_c   1.000
_cell.angle_alpha   90.00
_cell.angle_beta   90.00
_cell.angle_gamma   90.00
#
_symmetry.space_group_name_H-M   'P 1'
#
loop_
_entity.id
_entity.type
_entity.pdbx_description
1 polymer ?
#
loop_
_entity_poly.entity_id
_entity_poly.type
_entity_poly.pdbx_seq_one_letter_code
_entity_poly.pdbx_strand_id
1 'polypeptide(L)'
;MRKRFINELEKAATHIVSIRTDSFIFTLKAFGGTLALSLTVPLIFFGFASLLSNLSAPSEYSHRLINSFINAGILLLILGGLKQICRNNGLAEKHFHWNIATYKSIHRVLKWATPAAVFLIIIIGLNTDSTGPSDNQIIGRIGFIGLMFLIILVLFKLWGPSSDIIKNARLENPKNSWMQIHFIWFPALVFVPAFLIWSTVSGYYYSSLIVAERLNLTIGLVLIAYIFRELLLRSIYLSERKQHFAEKLKQQEAIILTKQTDEQGSSKESTDIPPIEVDEINYDKLSNQIRQTVSLGFFLALAIGNWFIWNDLLLALDLINNSTLPLTKSQVIDGVVQQVPLTLGDLSQGLIFGFVTLLLAKNLPGILEFTLLRYLPISNAVRYATSSLTQYIIAIIGFILIFRALGIEWSNIQWLVAALSVGLGFGLQEIVANFVSGIILLFEQPIRVGDMVTVD
;
A
#
# COMPACT_ATOMS: atom_id res chain seq x y z
N MET A 1 -9.41 -29.04 -18.60
CA MET A 1 -8.64 -27.78 -18.48
C MET A 1 -7.98 -27.58 -17.12
N ARG A 2 -8.71 -27.64 -15.99
CA ARG A 2 -8.16 -27.43 -14.63
C ARG A 2 -6.86 -28.20 -14.31
N LYS A 3 -6.78 -29.51 -14.61
CA LYS A 3 -5.56 -30.33 -14.40
C LYS A 3 -4.33 -29.84 -15.18
N ARG A 4 -4.52 -29.29 -16.39
CA ARG A 4 -3.41 -28.77 -17.22
C ARG A 4 -2.77 -27.52 -16.60
N PHE A 5 -3.59 -26.58 -16.14
CA PHE A 5 -3.07 -25.37 -15.46
C PHE A 5 -2.37 -25.67 -14.14
N ILE A 6 -2.82 -26.70 -13.41
CA ILE A 6 -2.16 -27.15 -12.18
C ILE A 6 -0.76 -27.72 -12.49
N ASN A 7 -0.65 -28.55 -13.53
CA ASN A 7 0.65 -29.09 -13.94
C ASN A 7 1.59 -27.99 -14.49
N GLU A 8 1.09 -27.00 -15.21
CA GLU A 8 1.88 -25.84 -15.65
C GLU A 8 2.40 -25.01 -14.46
N LEU A 9 1.59 -24.85 -13.41
CA LEU A 9 2.00 -24.18 -12.17
C LEU A 9 3.11 -24.95 -11.45
N GLU A 10 3.00 -26.27 -11.35
CA GLU A 10 4.02 -27.11 -10.71
C GLU A 10 5.33 -27.11 -11.51
N LYS A 11 5.28 -27.15 -12.83
CA LYS A 11 6.46 -27.00 -13.70
C LYS A 11 7.12 -25.63 -13.56
N ALA A 12 6.33 -24.56 -13.49
CA ALA A 12 6.87 -23.21 -13.26
C ALA A 12 7.59 -23.11 -11.91
N ALA A 13 7.09 -23.80 -10.88
CA ALA A 13 7.70 -23.84 -9.56
C ALA A 13 9.05 -24.59 -9.53
N THR A 14 9.23 -25.63 -10.34
CA THR A 14 10.49 -26.40 -10.38
C THR A 14 11.67 -25.62 -10.96
N HIS A 15 11.43 -24.61 -11.81
CA HIS A 15 12.48 -23.82 -12.45
C HIS A 15 13.08 -22.70 -11.55
N ILE A 16 12.51 -22.45 -10.37
CA ILE A 16 12.93 -21.38 -9.44
C ILE A 16 14.21 -21.76 -8.67
N VAL A 17 14.64 -23.02 -8.74
CA VAL A 17 15.73 -23.59 -7.92
C VAL A 17 17.13 -23.09 -8.33
N SER A 18 17.37 -22.65 -9.57
CA SER A 18 18.71 -22.21 -10.02
C SER A 18 18.72 -20.83 -10.68
N ILE A 19 19.81 -20.06 -10.51
CA ILE A 19 20.04 -18.75 -11.15
C ILE A 19 19.88 -18.81 -12.68
N ARG A 20 20.32 -19.91 -13.30
CA ARG A 20 20.28 -20.08 -14.76
C ARG A 20 18.87 -20.35 -15.28
N THR A 21 17.95 -20.83 -14.45
CA THR A 21 16.60 -21.25 -14.86
C THR A 21 15.50 -20.31 -14.39
N ASP A 22 15.72 -19.53 -13.33
CA ASP A 22 14.71 -18.60 -12.79
C ASP A 22 14.52 -17.39 -13.71
N SER A 23 13.28 -17.18 -14.16
CA SER A 23 12.91 -16.06 -15.01
C SER A 23 11.55 -15.49 -14.61
N PHE A 24 11.40 -14.18 -14.81
CA PHE A 24 10.15 -13.50 -14.52
C PHE A 24 8.98 -14.05 -15.36
N ILE A 25 9.28 -14.59 -16.56
CA ILE A 25 8.30 -15.24 -17.44
C ILE A 25 7.60 -16.41 -16.74
N PHE A 26 8.30 -17.21 -15.93
CA PHE A 26 7.66 -18.30 -15.19
C PHE A 26 6.71 -17.79 -14.10
N THR A 27 7.01 -16.64 -13.50
CA THR A 27 6.10 -15.97 -12.55
C THR A 27 4.87 -15.45 -13.27
N LEU A 28 5.04 -14.85 -14.45
CA LEU A 28 3.92 -14.37 -15.28
C LEU A 28 3.05 -15.54 -15.77
N LYS A 29 3.64 -16.66 -16.19
CA LYS A 29 2.92 -17.89 -16.57
C LYS A 29 2.15 -18.47 -15.39
N ALA A 30 2.76 -18.53 -14.21
CA ALA A 30 2.09 -18.97 -12.99
C ALA A 30 0.93 -18.03 -12.62
N PHE A 31 1.14 -16.72 -12.71
CA PHE A 31 0.10 -15.73 -12.48
C PHE A 31 -1.07 -15.90 -13.48
N GLY A 32 -0.76 -16.03 -14.77
CA GLY A 32 -1.76 -16.29 -15.82
C GLY A 32 -2.53 -17.60 -15.61
N GLY A 33 -1.84 -18.68 -15.23
CA GLY A 33 -2.49 -19.95 -14.88
C GLY A 33 -3.40 -19.84 -13.65
N THR A 34 -3.00 -19.03 -12.67
CA THR A 34 -3.81 -18.75 -11.47
C THR A 34 -5.05 -17.91 -11.80
N LEU A 35 -4.90 -16.89 -12.66
CA LEU A 35 -6.03 -16.13 -13.18
C LEU A 35 -6.99 -17.03 -13.97
N ALA A 36 -6.50 -17.84 -14.90
CA ALA A 36 -7.34 -18.76 -15.67
C ALA A 36 -8.13 -19.73 -14.77
N LEU A 37 -7.50 -20.27 -13.72
CA LEU A 37 -8.17 -21.10 -12.72
C LEU A 37 -9.20 -20.33 -11.87
N SER A 38 -8.98 -19.05 -11.63
CA SER A 38 -9.92 -18.20 -10.89
C SER A 38 -11.13 -17.79 -11.71
N LEU A 39 -10.99 -17.58 -13.03
CA LEU A 39 -12.07 -17.16 -13.94
C LEU A 39 -13.10 -18.25 -14.24
N THR A 40 -12.79 -19.53 -14.01
CA THR A 40 -13.66 -20.64 -14.44
C THR A 40 -15.07 -20.56 -13.84
N VAL A 41 -15.20 -20.21 -12.55
CA VAL A 41 -16.50 -20.12 -11.86
C VAL A 41 -17.19 -18.76 -12.09
N PRO A 42 -16.51 -17.60 -11.98
CA PRO A 42 -17.08 -16.30 -12.34
C PRO A 42 -17.68 -16.25 -13.75
N LEU A 43 -17.04 -16.86 -14.74
CA LEU A 43 -17.56 -16.91 -16.12
C LEU A 43 -18.92 -17.60 -16.22
N ILE A 44 -19.21 -18.58 -15.36
CA ILE A 44 -20.53 -19.22 -15.31
C ILE A 44 -21.56 -18.20 -14.83
N PHE A 45 -21.25 -17.45 -13.78
CA PHE A 45 -22.14 -16.41 -13.22
C PHE A 45 -22.37 -15.27 -14.23
N PHE A 46 -21.32 -14.77 -14.88
CA PHE A 46 -21.44 -13.77 -15.92
C PHE A 46 -22.17 -14.29 -17.17
N GLY A 47 -21.95 -15.55 -17.54
CA GLY A 47 -22.67 -16.21 -18.63
C GLY A 47 -24.16 -16.33 -18.35
N PHE A 48 -24.56 -16.73 -17.13
CA PHE A 48 -25.95 -16.71 -16.70
C PHE A 48 -26.55 -15.31 -16.72
N ALA A 49 -25.84 -14.31 -16.17
CA ALA A 49 -26.28 -12.92 -16.21
C ALA A 49 -26.51 -12.42 -17.65
N SER A 50 -25.58 -12.72 -18.56
CA SER A 50 -25.69 -12.35 -19.98
C SER A 50 -26.81 -13.09 -20.71
N LEU A 51 -27.10 -14.33 -20.34
CA LEU A 51 -28.21 -15.09 -20.93
C LEU A 51 -29.55 -14.49 -20.51
N LEU A 52 -29.67 -14.08 -19.24
CA LEU A 52 -30.87 -13.40 -18.74
C LEU A 52 -31.05 -12.00 -19.34
N SER A 53 -29.98 -11.27 -19.65
CA SER A 53 -30.09 -9.94 -20.24
C SER A 53 -30.63 -9.94 -21.68
N ASN A 54 -30.56 -11.08 -22.38
CA ASN A 54 -31.06 -11.23 -23.75
C ASN A 54 -32.57 -11.54 -23.83
N LEU A 55 -33.26 -11.66 -22.69
CA LEU A 55 -34.71 -11.88 -22.65
C LEU A 55 -35.45 -10.62 -23.10
N SER A 56 -36.39 -10.76 -24.05
CA SER A 56 -37.04 -9.65 -24.76
C SER A 56 -37.96 -8.75 -23.91
N ALA A 57 -38.25 -9.13 -22.67
CA ALA A 57 -39.01 -8.33 -21.69
C ALA A 57 -38.59 -8.70 -20.26
N PRO A 58 -37.44 -8.22 -19.77
CA PRO A 58 -36.97 -8.60 -18.45
C PRO A 58 -37.82 -7.88 -17.38
N SER A 59 -38.53 -8.66 -16.57
CA SER A 59 -39.22 -8.15 -15.38
C SER A 59 -38.24 -7.45 -14.43
N GLU A 60 -38.74 -6.67 -13.48
CA GLU A 60 -37.91 -6.03 -12.46
C GLU A 60 -37.10 -7.05 -11.64
N TYR A 61 -37.72 -8.21 -11.34
CA TYR A 61 -37.05 -9.35 -10.72
C TYR A 61 -35.90 -9.91 -11.57
N SER A 62 -36.06 -9.94 -12.89
CA SER A 62 -35.01 -10.40 -13.82
C SER A 62 -33.78 -9.50 -13.76
N HIS A 63 -33.96 -8.17 -13.70
CA HIS A 63 -32.86 -7.22 -13.57
C HIS A 63 -32.11 -7.38 -12.23
N ARG A 64 -32.84 -7.55 -11.12
CA ARG A 64 -32.27 -7.80 -9.79
C ARG A 64 -31.46 -9.09 -9.75
N LEU A 65 -31.99 -10.14 -10.35
CA LEU A 65 -31.30 -11.42 -10.46
C LEU A 65 -30.02 -11.31 -11.30
N ILE A 66 -30.05 -10.58 -12.43
CA ILE A 66 -28.86 -10.30 -13.25
C ILE A 66 -27.78 -9.59 -12.43
N ASN A 67 -28.13 -8.50 -11.75
CA ASN A 67 -27.18 -7.73 -10.92
C ASN A 67 -26.60 -8.57 -9.79
N SER A 68 -27.42 -9.44 -9.18
CA SER A 68 -26.99 -10.39 -8.14
C SER A 68 -25.93 -11.36 -8.66
N PHE A 69 -26.13 -11.93 -9.85
CA PHE A 69 -25.17 -12.83 -10.48
C PHE A 69 -23.86 -12.11 -10.86
N ILE A 70 -23.93 -10.86 -11.34
CA ILE A 70 -22.75 -10.06 -11.64
C ILE A 70 -21.94 -9.79 -10.36
N ASN A 71 -22.59 -9.32 -9.29
CA ASN A 71 -21.93 -9.04 -8.00
C ASN A 71 -21.32 -10.30 -7.39
N ALA A 72 -22.03 -11.43 -7.46
CA ALA A 72 -21.51 -12.73 -7.05
C ALA A 72 -20.30 -13.18 -7.90
N GLY A 73 -20.35 -12.95 -9.21
CA GLY A 73 -19.24 -13.23 -10.13
C GLY A 73 -17.99 -12.41 -9.82
N ILE A 74 -18.15 -11.11 -9.52
CA ILE A 74 -17.06 -10.22 -9.11
C ILE A 74 -16.44 -10.69 -7.78
N LEU A 75 -17.28 -11.01 -6.78
CA LEU A 75 -16.79 -11.55 -5.50
C LEU A 75 -16.00 -12.86 -5.72
N LEU A 76 -16.52 -13.76 -6.54
CA LEU A 76 -15.85 -15.02 -6.88
C LEU A 76 -14.51 -14.80 -7.57
N LEU A 77 -14.39 -13.76 -8.40
CA LEU A 77 -13.12 -13.42 -9.04
C LEU A 77 -12.10 -12.95 -7.98
N ILE A 78 -12.52 -12.05 -7.08
CA ILE A 78 -11.63 -11.49 -6.04
C ILE A 78 -11.24 -12.58 -5.02
N LEU A 79 -12.21 -13.18 -4.34
CA LEU A 79 -11.95 -14.17 -3.28
C LEU A 79 -11.48 -15.51 -3.85
N GLY A 80 -12.01 -15.93 -5.00
CA GLY A 80 -11.55 -17.12 -5.69
C GLY A 80 -10.13 -16.96 -6.22
N GLY A 81 -9.77 -15.79 -6.74
CA GLY A 81 -8.39 -15.44 -7.10
C GLY A 81 -7.45 -15.54 -5.91
N LEU A 82 -7.77 -14.88 -4.80
CA LEU A 82 -6.97 -14.93 -3.57
C LEU A 82 -6.84 -16.37 -3.03
N LYS A 83 -7.91 -17.17 -3.09
CA LYS A 83 -7.89 -18.59 -2.71
C LYS A 83 -6.92 -19.40 -3.58
N GLN A 84 -6.85 -19.14 -4.89
CA GLN A 84 -5.93 -19.85 -5.79
C GLN A 84 -4.48 -19.40 -5.63
N ILE A 85 -4.25 -18.11 -5.34
CA ILE A 85 -2.92 -17.59 -4.97
C ILE A 85 -2.40 -18.30 -3.72
N CYS A 86 -3.26 -18.50 -2.72
CA CYS A 86 -2.94 -19.18 -1.46
C CYS A 86 -3.02 -20.72 -1.51
N ARG A 87 -3.11 -21.32 -2.69
CA ARG A 87 -3.11 -22.79 -2.83
C ARG A 87 -1.73 -23.36 -2.45
N ASN A 88 -1.68 -24.61 -2.00
CA ASN A 88 -0.42 -25.35 -1.88
C ASN A 88 0.29 -25.36 -3.26
N ASN A 89 1.60 -25.11 -3.27
CA ASN A 89 2.39 -24.88 -4.49
C ASN A 89 1.85 -23.72 -5.36
N GLY A 90 1.11 -22.78 -4.77
CA GLY A 90 0.60 -21.59 -5.43
C GLY A 90 1.62 -20.45 -5.44
N LEU A 91 1.19 -19.29 -5.94
CA LEU A 91 2.04 -18.09 -5.99
C LEU A 91 2.47 -17.64 -4.60
N ALA A 92 1.59 -17.69 -3.61
CA ALA A 92 1.91 -17.25 -2.25
C ALA A 92 3.11 -18.00 -1.68
N GLU A 93 3.17 -19.33 -1.88
CA GLU A 93 4.24 -20.17 -1.36
C GLU A 93 5.53 -20.08 -2.21
N LYS A 94 5.42 -20.40 -3.51
CA LYS A 94 6.59 -20.60 -4.38
C LYS A 94 7.12 -19.33 -5.00
N HIS A 95 6.27 -18.29 -5.10
CA HIS A 95 6.62 -17.07 -5.80
C HIS A 95 6.76 -15.85 -4.91
N PHE A 96 5.93 -15.73 -3.88
CA PHE A 96 5.92 -14.61 -2.95
C PHE A 96 6.50 -14.99 -1.57
N HIS A 97 6.79 -16.28 -1.33
CA HIS A 97 7.39 -16.79 -0.08
C HIS A 97 6.65 -16.35 1.19
N TRP A 98 5.31 -16.29 1.12
CA TRP A 98 4.49 -16.00 2.29
C TRP A 98 4.67 -17.08 3.35
N ASN A 99 4.59 -16.68 4.62
CA ASN A 99 4.62 -17.60 5.75
C ASN A 99 3.57 -18.71 5.57
N ILE A 100 4.00 -19.95 5.83
CA ILE A 100 3.20 -21.15 5.65
C ILE A 100 1.90 -21.14 6.46
N ALA A 101 1.91 -20.54 7.65
CA ALA A 101 0.69 -20.40 8.45
C ALA A 101 -0.28 -19.38 7.84
N THR A 102 0.24 -18.30 7.25
CA THR A 102 -0.56 -17.22 6.68
C THR A 102 -1.36 -17.69 5.47
N TYR A 103 -0.70 -18.22 4.44
CA TYR A 103 -1.41 -18.60 3.22
C TYR A 103 -2.31 -19.84 3.45
N LYS A 104 -1.91 -20.80 4.29
CA LYS A 104 -2.76 -21.96 4.63
C LYS A 104 -4.00 -21.55 5.40
N SER A 105 -3.89 -20.62 6.36
CA SER A 105 -5.02 -20.10 7.11
C SER A 105 -6.00 -19.37 6.18
N ILE A 106 -5.50 -18.46 5.34
CA ILE A 106 -6.30 -17.74 4.33
C ILE A 106 -7.03 -18.73 3.41
N HIS A 107 -6.31 -19.70 2.85
CA HIS A 107 -6.90 -20.70 1.97
C HIS A 107 -7.98 -21.55 2.67
N ARG A 108 -7.75 -21.94 3.94
CA ARG A 108 -8.73 -22.69 4.75
C ARG A 108 -10.00 -21.88 4.98
N VAL A 109 -9.87 -20.59 5.30
CA VAL A 109 -11.02 -19.70 5.55
C VAL A 109 -11.80 -19.41 4.27
N LEU A 110 -11.11 -19.09 3.18
CA LEU A 110 -11.76 -18.80 1.89
C LEU A 110 -12.53 -20.00 1.31
N LYS A 111 -12.18 -21.24 1.64
CA LYS A 111 -12.90 -22.43 1.15
C LYS A 111 -14.38 -22.44 1.54
N TRP A 112 -14.70 -22.06 2.77
CA TRP A 112 -16.07 -22.06 3.27
C TRP A 112 -16.69 -20.66 3.24
N ALA A 113 -15.90 -19.60 3.44
CA ALA A 113 -16.42 -18.23 3.46
C ALA A 113 -16.86 -17.77 2.07
N THR A 114 -16.15 -18.14 1.00
CA THR A 114 -16.50 -17.74 -0.38
C THR A 114 -17.91 -18.21 -0.79
N PRO A 115 -18.27 -19.51 -0.72
CA PRO A 115 -19.61 -19.95 -1.11
C PRO A 115 -20.70 -19.36 -0.21
N ALA A 116 -20.45 -19.20 1.09
CA ALA A 116 -21.39 -18.55 2.00
C ALA A 116 -21.63 -17.07 1.63
N ALA A 117 -20.57 -16.33 1.33
CA ALA A 117 -20.66 -14.93 0.91
C ALA A 117 -21.40 -14.78 -0.43
N VAL A 118 -21.14 -15.67 -1.39
CA VAL A 118 -21.86 -15.69 -2.67
C VAL A 118 -23.36 -15.89 -2.48
N PHE A 119 -23.74 -16.86 -1.64
CA PHE A 119 -25.15 -17.11 -1.33
C PHE A 119 -25.82 -15.88 -0.72
N LEU A 120 -25.17 -15.21 0.24
CA LEU A 120 -25.69 -14.01 0.88
C LEU A 120 -25.78 -12.82 -0.08
N ILE A 121 -24.79 -12.61 -0.96
CA ILE A 121 -24.83 -11.57 -1.99
C ILE A 121 -26.01 -11.75 -2.95
N ILE A 122 -26.32 -13.00 -3.33
CA ILE A 122 -27.47 -13.27 -4.19
C ILE A 122 -28.78 -12.91 -3.46
N ILE A 123 -28.92 -13.28 -2.19
CA ILE A 123 -30.10 -12.93 -1.37
C ILE A 123 -30.28 -11.42 -1.26
N ILE A 124 -29.18 -10.69 -1.03
CA ILE A 124 -29.16 -9.22 -0.93
C ILE A 124 -29.64 -8.61 -2.25
N GLY A 125 -29.00 -8.98 -3.36
CA GLY A 125 -29.27 -8.37 -4.67
C GLY A 125 -30.66 -8.67 -5.22
N LEU A 126 -31.28 -9.79 -4.83
CA LEU A 126 -32.66 -10.13 -5.21
C LEU A 126 -33.71 -9.19 -4.62
N ASN A 127 -33.40 -8.49 -3.53
CA ASN A 127 -34.37 -7.71 -2.74
C ASN A 127 -34.00 -6.24 -2.57
N THR A 128 -32.98 -5.75 -3.29
CA THR A 128 -32.60 -4.33 -3.29
C THR A 128 -33.28 -3.60 -4.44
N ASP A 129 -34.18 -2.68 -4.10
CA ASP A 129 -34.77 -1.74 -5.05
C ASP A 129 -33.81 -0.58 -5.26
N SER A 130 -33.49 -0.27 -6.52
CA SER A 130 -32.81 0.97 -6.90
C SER A 130 -33.75 2.20 -6.87
N THR A 131 -35.04 1.99 -6.61
CA THR A 131 -36.09 3.02 -6.68
C THR A 131 -37.06 2.92 -5.49
N GLY A 132 -36.62 3.40 -4.32
CA GLY A 132 -37.53 3.79 -3.22
C GLY A 132 -37.49 2.94 -1.94
N PRO A 133 -37.92 3.52 -0.80
CA PRO A 133 -38.03 2.82 0.48
C PRO A 133 -39.29 1.94 0.49
N SER A 134 -39.20 0.73 -0.05
CA SER A 134 -40.26 -0.27 0.08
C SER A 134 -40.08 -1.06 1.38
N ASP A 135 -41.17 -1.27 2.12
CA ASP A 135 -41.21 -2.13 3.32
C ASP A 135 -40.83 -3.60 3.01
N ASN A 136 -40.70 -3.96 1.73
CA ASN A 136 -40.42 -5.31 1.25
C ASN A 136 -38.93 -5.73 1.31
N GLN A 137 -38.03 -4.90 1.85
CA GLN A 137 -36.58 -5.18 1.86
C GLN A 137 -36.09 -6.06 3.04
N ILE A 138 -37.00 -6.69 3.79
CA ILE A 138 -36.65 -7.47 5.00
C ILE A 138 -35.66 -8.61 4.69
N ILE A 139 -35.86 -9.33 3.59
CA ILE A 139 -34.99 -10.44 3.19
C ILE A 139 -33.57 -9.95 2.86
N GLY A 140 -33.45 -8.81 2.15
CA GLY A 140 -32.18 -8.19 1.84
C GLY A 140 -31.42 -7.75 3.10
N ARG A 141 -32.14 -7.16 4.09
CA ARG A 141 -31.58 -6.79 5.39
C ARG A 141 -31.02 -7.99 6.15
N ILE A 142 -31.77 -9.10 6.20
CA ILE A 142 -31.32 -10.34 6.84
C ILE A 142 -30.08 -10.90 6.12
N GLY A 143 -30.09 -10.91 4.79
CA GLY A 143 -28.94 -11.33 3.98
C GLY A 143 -27.71 -10.47 4.25
N PHE A 144 -27.87 -9.15 4.37
CA PHE A 144 -26.80 -8.21 4.66
C PHE A 144 -26.25 -8.36 6.07
N ILE A 145 -27.11 -8.49 7.09
CA ILE A 145 -26.69 -8.76 8.47
C ILE A 145 -25.92 -10.09 8.52
N GLY A 146 -26.41 -11.12 7.83
CA GLY A 146 -25.72 -12.40 7.68
C GLY A 146 -24.33 -12.26 7.03
N LEU A 147 -24.21 -11.41 6.00
CA LEU A 147 -22.94 -11.13 5.32
C LEU A 147 -21.95 -10.42 6.25
N MET A 148 -22.40 -9.41 6.99
CA MET A 148 -21.57 -8.71 7.96
C MET A 148 -21.12 -9.64 9.10
N PHE A 149 -22.01 -10.51 9.58
CA PHE A 149 -21.65 -11.53 10.57
C PHE A 149 -20.63 -12.53 10.02
N LEU A 150 -20.79 -12.98 8.77
CA LEU A 150 -19.82 -13.82 8.08
C LEU A 150 -18.45 -13.15 7.99
N ILE A 151 -18.41 -11.84 7.67
CA ILE A 151 -17.18 -11.05 7.65
C ILE A 151 -16.55 -11.04 9.05
N ILE A 152 -17.31 -10.78 10.12
CA ILE A 152 -16.81 -10.83 11.50
C ILE A 152 -16.17 -12.20 11.80
N LEU A 153 -16.82 -13.31 11.46
CA LEU A 153 -16.27 -14.66 11.67
C LEU A 153 -14.95 -14.86 10.91
N VAL A 154 -14.88 -14.41 9.66
CA VAL A 154 -13.65 -14.45 8.85
C VAL A 154 -12.54 -13.65 9.52
N LEU A 155 -12.85 -12.46 10.02
CA LEU A 155 -11.89 -11.59 10.71
C LEU A 155 -11.35 -12.22 12.00
N PHE A 156 -12.20 -12.80 12.83
CA PHE A 156 -11.77 -13.54 14.02
C PHE A 156 -10.92 -14.75 13.66
N LYS A 157 -11.24 -15.48 12.58
CA LYS A 157 -10.48 -16.67 12.19
C LYS A 157 -9.11 -16.35 11.60
N LEU A 158 -8.97 -15.22 10.89
CA LEU A 158 -7.72 -14.80 10.26
C LEU A 158 -6.86 -13.94 11.18
N TRP A 159 -7.44 -12.92 11.82
CA TRP A 159 -6.72 -11.90 12.59
C TRP A 159 -7.06 -11.86 14.07
N GLY A 160 -7.89 -12.77 14.57
CA GLY A 160 -8.20 -12.86 15.99
C GLY A 160 -6.98 -13.20 16.86
N PRO A 161 -7.03 -12.91 18.18
CA PRO A 161 -5.91 -13.16 19.10
C PRO A 161 -5.44 -14.62 19.12
N SER A 162 -6.34 -15.56 18.82
CA SER A 162 -6.09 -16.99 18.81
C SER A 162 -5.77 -17.56 17.42
N SER A 163 -5.69 -16.73 16.37
CA SER A 163 -5.49 -17.19 15.00
C SER A 163 -4.07 -17.71 14.76
N ASP A 164 -3.93 -18.65 13.82
CA ASP A 164 -2.64 -19.22 13.42
C ASP A 164 -1.67 -18.13 12.92
N ILE A 165 -2.21 -17.09 12.26
CA ILE A 165 -1.44 -15.97 11.69
C ILE A 165 -0.84 -15.11 12.80
N ILE A 166 -1.67 -14.71 13.78
CA ILE A 166 -1.22 -13.83 14.87
C ILE A 166 -0.29 -14.58 15.82
N LYS A 167 -0.54 -15.86 16.09
CA LYS A 167 0.37 -16.68 16.89
C LYS A 167 1.76 -16.77 16.26
N ASN A 168 1.84 -17.10 14.97
CA ASN A 168 3.13 -17.21 14.29
C ASN A 168 3.84 -15.87 14.16
N ALA A 169 3.12 -14.80 13.83
CA ALA A 169 3.70 -13.46 13.75
C ALA A 169 4.28 -12.99 15.10
N ARG A 170 3.66 -13.38 16.24
CA ARG A 170 4.15 -13.02 17.58
C ARG A 170 5.42 -13.78 17.94
N LEU A 171 5.54 -15.03 17.48
CA LEU A 171 6.72 -15.87 17.70
C LEU A 171 7.90 -15.44 16.84
N GLU A 172 7.66 -15.09 15.58
CA GLU A 172 8.73 -14.72 14.63
C GLU A 172 9.32 -13.33 14.93
N ASN A 173 8.47 -12.33 15.22
CA ASN A 173 8.92 -10.95 15.40
C ASN A 173 8.11 -10.19 16.46
N PRO A 174 8.40 -10.39 17.77
CA PRO A 174 7.62 -9.79 18.85
C PRO A 174 7.72 -8.25 18.91
N LYS A 175 8.79 -7.67 18.36
CA LYS A 175 9.02 -6.20 18.35
C LYS A 175 8.37 -5.47 17.17
N ASN A 176 7.65 -6.15 16.29
CA ASN A 176 7.06 -5.51 15.11
C ASN A 176 5.94 -4.53 15.54
N SER A 177 6.02 -3.27 15.11
CA SER A 177 5.14 -2.19 15.57
C SER A 177 3.65 -2.48 15.33
N TRP A 178 3.29 -3.12 14.20
CA TRP A 178 1.90 -3.46 13.90
C TRP A 178 1.30 -4.51 14.84
N MET A 179 2.16 -5.33 15.46
CA MET A 179 1.74 -6.37 16.41
C MET A 179 1.49 -5.82 17.81
N GLN A 180 2.24 -4.78 18.20
CA GLN A 180 2.05 -4.11 19.49
C GLN A 180 0.69 -3.41 19.56
N ILE A 181 0.24 -2.83 18.44
CA ILE A 181 -1.06 -2.16 18.34
C ILE A 181 -2.21 -3.11 17.95
N HIS A 182 -2.00 -4.44 17.97
CA HIS A 182 -3.04 -5.44 17.65
C HIS A 182 -4.31 -5.27 18.49
N PHE A 183 -4.13 -4.95 19.77
CA PHE A 183 -5.25 -4.66 20.69
C PHE A 183 -6.12 -3.48 20.25
N ILE A 184 -5.60 -2.56 19.43
CA ILE A 184 -6.33 -1.37 18.97
C ILE A 184 -6.94 -1.62 17.59
N TRP A 185 -6.13 -2.04 16.61
CA TRP A 185 -6.62 -2.13 15.23
C TRP A 185 -7.57 -3.33 15.02
N PHE A 186 -7.41 -4.44 15.74
CA PHE A 186 -8.28 -5.59 15.55
C PHE A 186 -9.72 -5.30 16.01
N PRO A 187 -9.97 -4.77 17.22
CA PRO A 187 -11.31 -4.33 17.60
C PRO A 187 -11.87 -3.25 16.68
N ALA A 188 -11.06 -2.29 16.24
CA ALA A 188 -11.50 -1.27 15.28
C ALA A 188 -11.95 -1.89 13.94
N LEU A 189 -11.25 -2.93 13.48
CA LEU A 189 -11.57 -3.62 12.24
C LEU A 189 -12.82 -4.50 12.35
N VAL A 190 -13.10 -5.06 13.53
CA VAL A 190 -14.36 -5.77 13.83
C VAL A 190 -15.52 -4.79 14.06
N PHE A 191 -15.23 -3.59 14.55
CA PHE A 191 -16.25 -2.55 14.78
C PHE A 191 -16.92 -2.12 13.48
N VAL A 192 -16.20 -2.05 12.36
CA VAL A 192 -16.76 -1.65 11.06
C VAL A 192 -17.98 -2.48 10.63
N PRO A 193 -17.90 -3.83 10.50
CA PRO A 193 -19.07 -4.63 10.16
C PRO A 193 -20.12 -4.64 11.27
N ALA A 194 -19.74 -4.55 12.55
CA ALA A 194 -20.69 -4.45 13.65
C ALA A 194 -21.53 -3.15 13.59
N PHE A 195 -20.88 -2.04 13.24
CA PHE A 195 -21.52 -0.76 13.03
C PHE A 195 -22.49 -0.79 11.84
N LEU A 196 -22.12 -1.48 10.74
CA LEU A 196 -23.02 -1.66 9.60
C LEU A 196 -24.25 -2.52 9.93
N ILE A 197 -24.09 -3.52 10.80
CA ILE A 197 -25.24 -4.29 11.33
C ILE A 197 -26.15 -3.36 12.14
N TRP A 198 -25.59 -2.61 13.10
CA TRP A 198 -26.35 -1.68 13.92
C TRP A 198 -27.09 -0.63 13.08
N SER A 199 -26.40 -0.05 12.08
CA SER A 199 -26.95 0.92 11.14
C SER A 199 -28.12 0.33 10.32
N THR A 200 -27.99 -0.93 9.90
CA THR A 200 -29.06 -1.64 9.17
C THR A 200 -30.29 -1.90 10.04
N VAL A 201 -30.08 -2.34 11.29
CA VAL A 201 -31.16 -2.57 12.26
C VAL A 201 -31.87 -1.26 12.61
N SER A 202 -31.13 -0.15 12.66
CA SER A 202 -31.65 1.19 12.94
C SER A 202 -32.42 1.82 11.76
N GLY A 203 -32.50 1.13 10.62
CA GLY A 203 -33.26 1.58 9.44
C GLY A 203 -32.43 2.13 8.27
N TYR A 204 -31.11 2.29 8.43
CA TYR A 204 -30.21 2.84 7.42
C TYR A 204 -29.63 1.75 6.49
N TYR A 205 -30.47 0.86 5.98
CA TYR A 205 -30.06 -0.28 5.16
C TYR A 205 -29.38 0.14 3.85
N TYR A 206 -30.01 1.03 3.08
CA TYR A 206 -29.47 1.50 1.80
C TYR A 206 -28.10 2.17 1.96
N SER A 207 -27.95 3.04 2.98
CA SER A 207 -26.67 3.66 3.30
C SER A 207 -25.61 2.62 3.69
N SER A 208 -26.00 1.61 4.45
CA SER A 208 -25.08 0.53 4.87
C SER A 208 -24.60 -0.30 3.68
N LEU A 209 -25.45 -0.54 2.68
CA LEU A 209 -25.07 -1.20 1.43
C LEU A 209 -24.05 -0.39 0.63
N ILE A 210 -24.28 0.91 0.45
CA ILE A 210 -23.33 1.78 -0.27
C ILE A 210 -21.96 1.77 0.41
N VAL A 211 -21.93 1.95 1.74
CA VAL A 211 -20.68 1.93 2.50
C VAL A 211 -19.99 0.56 2.39
N ALA A 212 -20.73 -0.54 2.49
CA ALA A 212 -20.18 -1.89 2.34
C ALA A 212 -19.62 -2.14 0.93
N GLU A 213 -20.27 -1.62 -0.12
CA GLU A 213 -19.78 -1.71 -1.50
C GLU A 213 -18.44 -0.97 -1.66
N ARG A 214 -18.32 0.25 -1.10
CA ARG A 214 -17.07 1.02 -1.13
C ARG A 214 -15.95 0.32 -0.34
N LEU A 215 -16.27 -0.27 0.81
CA LEU A 215 -15.31 -1.10 1.55
C LEU A 215 -14.85 -2.31 0.73
N ASN A 216 -15.76 -2.99 0.03
CA ASN A 216 -15.41 -4.11 -0.83
C ASN A 216 -14.50 -3.69 -2.00
N LEU A 217 -14.77 -2.54 -2.64
CA LEU A 217 -13.89 -1.96 -3.66
C LEU A 217 -12.50 -1.61 -3.10
N THR A 218 -12.43 -1.02 -1.91
CA THR A 218 -11.15 -0.76 -1.22
C THR A 218 -10.38 -2.04 -0.93
N ILE A 219 -11.04 -3.11 -0.49
CA ILE A 219 -10.40 -4.42 -0.29
C ILE A 219 -9.86 -4.97 -1.61
N GLY A 220 -10.64 -4.89 -2.69
CA GLY A 220 -10.21 -5.28 -4.03
C GLY A 220 -8.98 -4.50 -4.52
N LEU A 221 -9.00 -3.17 -4.35
CA LEU A 221 -7.88 -2.27 -4.66
C LEU A 221 -6.63 -2.68 -3.89
N VAL A 222 -6.74 -2.92 -2.58
CA VAL A 222 -5.63 -3.34 -1.71
C VAL A 222 -5.04 -4.66 -2.19
N LEU A 223 -5.86 -5.65 -2.52
CA LEU A 223 -5.41 -6.95 -3.01
C LEU A 223 -4.68 -6.83 -4.36
N ILE A 224 -5.24 -6.08 -5.31
CA ILE A 224 -4.64 -5.87 -6.63
C ILE A 224 -3.30 -5.12 -6.49
N ALA A 225 -3.29 -4.02 -5.75
CA ALA A 225 -2.08 -3.25 -5.49
C ALA A 225 -1.01 -4.10 -4.79
N TYR A 226 -1.40 -4.96 -3.85
CA TYR A 226 -0.49 -5.85 -3.14
C TYR A 226 0.15 -6.86 -4.10
N ILE A 227 -0.66 -7.53 -4.93
CA ILE A 227 -0.16 -8.49 -5.92
C ILE A 227 0.79 -7.79 -6.90
N PHE A 228 0.42 -6.60 -7.37
CA PHE A 228 1.28 -5.82 -8.27
C PHE A 228 2.61 -5.45 -7.59
N ARG A 229 2.57 -5.03 -6.32
CA ARG A 229 3.77 -4.75 -5.52
C ARG A 229 4.68 -5.98 -5.43
N GLU A 230 4.14 -7.16 -5.13
CA GLU A 230 4.93 -8.41 -5.05
C GLU A 230 5.52 -8.80 -6.41
N LEU A 231 4.77 -8.64 -7.50
CA LEU A 231 5.26 -8.89 -8.85
C LEU A 231 6.39 -7.92 -9.22
N LEU A 232 6.27 -6.64 -8.87
CA LEU A 232 7.33 -5.64 -9.08
C LEU A 232 8.59 -5.97 -8.27
N LEU A 233 8.45 -6.25 -6.97
CA LEU A 233 9.58 -6.64 -6.12
C LEU A 233 10.30 -7.87 -6.67
N ARG A 234 9.54 -8.87 -7.12
CA ARG A 234 10.12 -10.05 -7.74
C ARG A 234 10.83 -9.73 -9.06
N SER A 235 10.26 -8.87 -9.90
CA SER A 235 10.89 -8.45 -11.16
C SER A 235 12.24 -7.78 -10.90
N ILE A 236 12.28 -6.84 -9.95
CA ILE A 236 13.50 -6.10 -9.58
C ILE A 236 14.54 -7.04 -8.98
N TYR A 237 14.14 -7.92 -8.06
CA TYR A 237 15.04 -8.91 -7.46
C TYR A 237 15.70 -9.81 -8.51
N LEU A 238 14.94 -10.31 -9.48
CA LEU A 238 15.48 -11.12 -10.57
C LEU A 238 16.44 -10.33 -11.47
N SER A 239 16.21 -9.02 -11.62
CA SER A 239 17.10 -8.13 -12.37
C SER A 239 18.43 -7.92 -11.66
N GLU A 240 18.42 -7.55 -10.38
CA GLU A 240 19.66 -7.38 -9.59
C GLU A 240 20.46 -8.68 -9.48
N ARG A 241 19.78 -9.82 -9.25
CA ARG A 241 20.43 -11.12 -9.15
C ARG A 241 21.20 -11.49 -10.43
N LYS A 242 20.65 -11.14 -11.61
CA LYS A 242 21.34 -11.35 -12.90
C LYS A 242 22.53 -10.42 -13.07
N GLN A 243 22.43 -9.17 -12.62
CA GLN A 243 23.54 -8.21 -12.67
C GLN A 243 24.70 -8.64 -11.78
N HIS A 244 24.43 -8.97 -10.52
CA HIS A 244 25.47 -9.47 -9.60
C HIS A 244 26.14 -10.75 -10.11
N PHE A 245 25.37 -11.66 -10.71
CA PHE A 245 25.95 -12.86 -11.33
C PHE A 245 26.86 -12.50 -12.52
N ALA A 246 26.44 -11.57 -13.37
CA ALA A 246 27.26 -11.09 -14.50
C ALA A 246 28.53 -10.35 -14.04
N GLU A 247 28.46 -9.60 -12.94
CA GLU A 247 29.62 -8.95 -12.33
C GLU A 247 30.63 -9.98 -11.79
N LYS A 248 30.16 -11.00 -11.07
CA LYS A 248 31.02 -12.10 -10.59
C LYS A 248 31.68 -12.85 -11.75
N LEU A 249 30.97 -13.07 -12.85
CA LEU A 249 31.55 -13.67 -14.07
C LEU A 249 32.64 -12.79 -14.67
N LYS A 250 32.41 -11.48 -14.81
CA LYS A 250 33.44 -10.54 -15.30
C LYS A 250 34.65 -10.47 -14.39
N GLN A 251 34.45 -10.51 -13.07
CA GLN A 251 35.55 -10.56 -12.09
C GLN A 251 36.37 -11.84 -12.26
N GLN A 252 35.72 -12.99 -12.44
CA GLN A 252 36.42 -14.24 -12.71
C GLN A 252 37.18 -14.20 -14.04
N GLU A 253 36.57 -13.71 -15.12
CA GLU A 253 37.24 -13.54 -16.42
C GLU A 253 38.46 -12.63 -16.29
N ALA A 254 38.36 -11.51 -15.57
CA ALA A 254 39.48 -10.61 -15.30
C ALA A 254 40.59 -11.32 -14.51
N ILE A 255 40.25 -12.08 -13.46
CA ILE A 255 41.23 -12.85 -12.69
C ILE A 255 41.94 -13.90 -13.57
N ILE A 256 41.20 -14.59 -14.45
CA ILE A 256 41.77 -15.57 -15.38
C ILE A 256 42.72 -14.89 -16.37
N LEU A 257 42.34 -13.74 -16.92
CA LEU A 257 43.18 -12.97 -17.84
C LEU A 257 44.45 -12.43 -17.16
N THR A 258 44.35 -11.92 -15.92
CA THR A 258 45.52 -11.48 -15.15
C THR A 258 46.46 -12.65 -14.86
N LYS A 259 45.93 -13.79 -14.42
CA LYS A 259 46.74 -15.00 -14.16
C LYS A 259 47.41 -15.56 -15.42
N GLN A 260 46.74 -15.53 -16.58
CA GLN A 260 47.33 -15.91 -17.87
C GLN A 260 48.46 -14.96 -18.31
N THR A 261 48.40 -13.70 -17.90
CA THR A 261 49.46 -12.72 -18.17
C THR A 261 50.66 -12.96 -17.25
N ASP A 262 50.43 -13.37 -16.01
CA ASP A 262 51.48 -13.70 -15.03
C ASP A 262 52.16 -15.07 -15.29
N GLU A 263 51.44 -16.05 -15.84
CA GLU A 263 51.97 -17.39 -16.19
C GLU A 263 52.99 -17.39 -17.34
N GLN A 264 53.17 -16.27 -18.06
CA GLN A 264 54.30 -16.11 -19.00
C GLN A 264 55.66 -15.92 -18.28
N GLY A 265 55.68 -15.77 -16.94
CA GLY A 265 56.90 -15.52 -16.15
C GLY A 265 57.27 -16.55 -15.08
N SER A 266 56.43 -17.51 -14.70
CA SER A 266 56.77 -18.51 -13.66
C SER A 266 55.89 -19.76 -13.73
N SER A 267 56.46 -20.88 -13.29
CA SER A 267 55.99 -22.27 -13.42
C SER A 267 54.65 -22.59 -12.76
N LYS A 268 53.86 -23.40 -13.48
CA LYS A 268 52.67 -24.18 -13.13
C LYS A 268 52.48 -24.48 -11.63
N GLU A 269 51.66 -23.69 -10.95
CA GLU A 269 50.91 -24.12 -9.77
C GLU A 269 49.47 -24.45 -10.16
N SER A 270 48.91 -25.50 -9.58
CA SER A 270 47.60 -26.06 -9.88
C SER A 270 46.48 -25.02 -9.75
N THR A 271 45.75 -24.86 -10.84
CA THR A 271 44.69 -23.88 -11.06
C THR A 271 43.38 -24.29 -10.37
N ASP A 272 43.29 -24.14 -9.04
CA ASP A 272 41.99 -24.17 -8.38
C ASP A 272 41.34 -22.78 -8.47
N ILE A 273 40.45 -22.63 -9.46
CA ILE A 273 39.54 -21.49 -9.54
C ILE A 273 38.49 -21.72 -8.44
N PRO A 274 38.34 -20.81 -7.45
CA PRO A 274 37.31 -20.97 -6.44
C PRO A 274 35.94 -21.12 -7.12
N PRO A 275 35.14 -22.15 -6.76
CA PRO A 275 33.80 -22.30 -7.30
C PRO A 275 33.00 -21.04 -7.00
N ILE A 276 32.19 -20.58 -7.96
CA ILE A 276 31.30 -19.43 -7.76
C ILE A 276 30.34 -19.81 -6.63
N GLU A 277 30.59 -19.29 -5.43
CA GLU A 277 29.65 -19.36 -4.33
C GLU A 277 28.45 -18.50 -4.72
N VAL A 278 27.40 -19.20 -5.14
CA VAL A 278 26.09 -18.61 -5.36
C VAL A 278 25.53 -18.31 -3.98
N ASP A 279 25.64 -17.06 -3.55
CA ASP A 279 25.00 -16.57 -2.34
C ASP A 279 23.54 -17.06 -2.30
N GLU A 280 23.14 -17.67 -1.18
CA GLU A 280 21.76 -18.03 -0.93
C GLU A 280 20.87 -16.78 -1.05
N ILE A 281 19.65 -16.99 -1.56
CA ILE A 281 18.64 -15.96 -1.81
C ILE A 281 18.33 -15.22 -0.50
N ASN A 282 19.03 -14.12 -0.24
CA ASN A 282 18.78 -13.28 0.92
C ASN A 282 18.09 -12.00 0.48
N TYR A 283 16.75 -12.02 0.51
CA TYR A 283 15.91 -10.87 0.16
C TYR A 283 16.23 -9.63 1.00
N ASP A 284 16.81 -9.79 2.19
CA ASP A 284 17.16 -8.68 3.08
C ASP A 284 18.36 -7.86 2.59
N LYS A 285 19.07 -8.33 1.54
CA LYS A 285 20.11 -7.57 0.84
C LYS A 285 19.58 -6.66 -0.27
N LEU A 286 18.30 -6.76 -0.67
CA LEU A 286 17.70 -5.80 -1.62
C LEU A 286 17.80 -4.43 -0.99
N SER A 287 18.44 -3.47 -1.67
CA SER A 287 18.71 -2.16 -1.08
C SER A 287 17.45 -1.59 -0.42
N ASN A 288 17.58 -1.14 0.84
CA ASN A 288 16.46 -0.59 1.61
C ASN A 288 15.69 0.47 0.81
N GLN A 289 16.40 1.17 -0.08
CA GLN A 289 15.90 2.20 -0.98
C GLN A 289 14.93 1.66 -2.06
N ILE A 290 15.18 0.50 -2.69
CA ILE A 290 14.24 -0.10 -3.66
C ILE A 290 12.93 -0.48 -2.98
N ARG A 291 13.01 -1.10 -1.79
CA ARG A 291 11.83 -1.46 -1.00
C ARG A 291 11.02 -0.22 -0.63
N GLN A 292 11.69 0.87 -0.25
CA GLN A 292 11.05 2.15 0.05
C GLN A 292 10.33 2.73 -1.18
N THR A 293 10.98 2.83 -2.34
CA THR A 293 10.37 3.36 -3.56
C THR A 293 9.14 2.56 -4.01
N VAL A 294 9.24 1.22 -4.00
CA VAL A 294 8.11 0.35 -4.34
C VAL A 294 6.98 0.49 -3.32
N SER A 295 7.31 0.63 -2.03
CA SER A 295 6.30 0.85 -1.00
C SER A 295 5.58 2.19 -1.16
N LEU A 296 6.27 3.26 -1.53
CA LEU A 296 5.65 4.56 -1.81
C LEU A 296 4.69 4.45 -2.99
N GLY A 297 5.13 3.88 -4.11
CA GLY A 297 4.28 3.69 -5.29
C GLY A 297 3.01 2.89 -4.96
N PHE A 298 3.16 1.84 -4.13
CA PHE A 298 2.03 1.10 -3.59
C PHE A 298 1.10 1.98 -2.75
N PHE A 299 1.62 2.76 -1.81
CA PHE A 299 0.81 3.63 -0.95
C PHE A 299 0.14 4.79 -1.72
N LEU A 300 0.81 5.38 -2.71
CA LEU A 300 0.21 6.39 -3.59
C LEU A 300 -0.91 5.79 -4.44
N ALA A 301 -0.69 4.61 -5.04
CA ALA A 301 -1.73 3.93 -5.80
C ALA A 301 -2.96 3.63 -4.91
N LEU A 302 -2.74 3.25 -3.65
CA LEU A 302 -3.83 3.08 -2.69
C LEU A 302 -4.51 4.40 -2.32
N ALA A 303 -3.77 5.48 -2.11
CA ALA A 303 -4.34 6.78 -1.77
C ALA A 303 -5.19 7.33 -2.92
N ILE A 304 -4.66 7.31 -4.13
CA ILE A 304 -5.36 7.75 -5.35
C ILE A 304 -6.58 6.86 -5.61
N GLY A 305 -6.41 5.53 -5.54
CA GLY A 305 -7.51 4.59 -5.75
C GLY A 305 -8.62 4.75 -4.72
N ASN A 306 -8.28 4.91 -3.44
CA ASN A 306 -9.27 5.17 -2.40
C ASN A 306 -9.96 6.53 -2.58
N TRP A 307 -9.24 7.56 -3.01
CA TRP A 307 -9.84 8.85 -3.35
C TRP A 307 -10.95 8.66 -4.38
N PHE A 308 -10.67 7.99 -5.51
CA PHE A 308 -11.69 7.73 -6.53
C PHE A 308 -12.87 6.89 -6.02
N ILE A 309 -12.63 5.92 -5.15
CA ILE A 309 -13.70 5.06 -4.60
C ILE A 309 -14.62 5.85 -3.68
N TRP A 310 -14.06 6.71 -2.82
CA TRP A 310 -14.81 7.37 -1.73
C TRP A 310 -15.27 8.79 -2.06
N ASN A 311 -14.71 9.43 -3.09
CA ASN A 311 -14.98 10.83 -3.42
C ASN A 311 -16.48 11.14 -3.52
N ASP A 312 -17.25 10.30 -4.20
CA ASP A 312 -18.70 10.55 -4.37
C ASP A 312 -19.47 10.48 -3.05
N LEU A 313 -19.08 9.60 -2.14
CA LEU A 313 -19.70 9.49 -0.81
C LEU A 313 -19.30 10.66 0.08
N LEU A 314 -18.03 11.09 0.01
CA LEU A 314 -17.51 12.24 0.75
C LEU A 314 -18.20 13.54 0.32
N LEU A 315 -18.44 13.71 -0.98
CA LEU A 315 -19.20 14.85 -1.51
C LEU A 315 -20.69 14.79 -1.13
N ALA A 316 -21.26 13.59 -0.99
CA ALA A 316 -22.65 13.41 -0.54
C ALA A 316 -22.84 13.56 0.98
N LEU A 317 -21.76 13.57 1.76
CA LEU A 317 -21.74 13.59 3.22
C LEU A 317 -21.88 15.00 3.82
N ASP A 318 -22.63 15.89 3.17
CA ASP A 318 -22.88 17.25 3.67
C ASP A 318 -23.58 17.27 5.06
N LEU A 319 -24.20 16.15 5.46
CA LEU A 319 -24.74 15.91 6.81
C LEU A 319 -23.65 15.89 7.91
N ILE A 320 -22.44 15.42 7.61
CA ILE A 320 -21.30 15.43 8.55
C ILE A 320 -20.73 16.85 8.66
N ASN A 321 -20.73 17.63 7.58
CA ASN A 321 -20.36 19.04 7.59
C ASN A 321 -21.33 19.87 8.44
N ASN A 322 -22.60 19.48 8.51
CA ASN A 322 -23.60 20.20 9.31
C ASN A 322 -23.65 19.77 10.78
N SER A 323 -22.96 18.68 11.14
CA SER A 323 -22.91 18.16 12.52
C SER A 323 -21.85 18.92 13.32
N THR A 324 -22.31 19.85 14.13
CA THR A 324 -21.47 20.76 14.93
C THR A 324 -20.94 20.09 16.18
N LEU A 325 -19.65 20.27 16.45
CA LEU A 325 -19.00 19.89 17.70
C LEU A 325 -19.04 21.07 18.69
N PRO A 326 -18.93 20.82 20.01
CA PRO A 326 -18.89 21.87 21.03
C PRO A 326 -17.58 22.69 21.05
N LEU A 327 -16.81 22.67 19.96
CA LEU A 327 -15.57 23.42 19.76
C LEU A 327 -15.80 24.42 18.64
N THR A 328 -15.28 25.64 18.77
CA THR A 328 -15.34 26.64 17.69
C THR A 328 -14.06 26.64 16.87
N LYS A 329 -14.22 26.91 15.58
CA LYS A 329 -13.15 27.18 14.63
C LYS A 329 -13.33 28.59 14.07
N SER A 330 -12.26 29.17 13.56
CA SER A 330 -12.33 30.45 12.88
C SER A 330 -12.44 30.24 11.38
N GLN A 331 -13.45 30.84 10.78
CA GLN A 331 -13.69 30.77 9.34
C GLN A 331 -13.95 32.17 8.79
N VAL A 332 -13.37 32.47 7.63
CA VAL A 332 -13.61 33.74 6.92
C VAL A 332 -14.90 33.59 6.12
N ILE A 333 -15.95 34.28 6.53
CA ILE A 333 -17.22 34.40 5.79
C ILE A 333 -17.33 35.87 5.38
N ASP A 334 -17.46 36.13 4.07
CA ASP A 334 -17.54 37.48 3.50
C ASP A 334 -16.40 38.43 3.93
N GLY A 335 -15.18 37.89 4.08
CA GLY A 335 -13.99 38.67 4.44
C GLY A 335 -13.85 38.99 5.93
N VAL A 336 -14.78 38.54 6.78
CA VAL A 336 -14.73 38.69 8.24
C VAL A 336 -14.46 37.34 8.89
N VAL A 337 -13.51 37.31 9.83
CA VAL A 337 -13.22 36.12 10.64
C VAL A 337 -14.34 35.93 11.65
N GLN A 338 -15.12 34.88 11.51
CA GLN A 338 -16.20 34.52 12.42
C GLN A 338 -15.91 33.17 13.09
N GLN A 339 -16.32 33.04 14.35
CA GLN A 339 -16.26 31.76 15.05
C GLN A 339 -17.47 30.91 14.68
N VAL A 340 -17.20 29.84 13.93
CA VAL A 340 -18.20 28.85 13.51
C VAL A 340 -17.91 27.56 14.29
N PRO A 341 -18.91 26.78 14.71
CA PRO A 341 -18.65 25.48 15.29
C PRO A 341 -17.82 24.59 14.35
N LEU A 342 -16.84 23.90 14.93
CA LEU A 342 -16.03 22.88 14.27
C LEU A 342 -16.95 21.74 13.86
N THR A 343 -16.81 21.27 12.64
CA THR A 343 -17.68 20.21 12.11
C THR A 343 -16.96 18.87 12.18
N LEU A 344 -17.72 17.76 12.21
CA LEU A 344 -17.12 16.43 12.04
C LEU A 344 -16.41 16.29 10.68
N GLY A 345 -16.86 17.04 9.67
CA GLY A 345 -16.22 17.17 8.36
C GLY A 345 -14.79 17.69 8.46
N ASP A 346 -14.60 18.80 9.16
CA ASP A 346 -13.28 19.42 9.40
C ASP A 346 -12.30 18.48 10.09
N LEU A 347 -12.77 17.73 11.11
CA LEU A 347 -11.94 16.72 11.79
C LEU A 347 -11.51 15.61 10.83
N SER A 348 -12.44 15.10 10.02
CA SER A 348 -12.13 14.05 9.04
C SER A 348 -11.09 14.52 8.02
N GLN A 349 -11.20 15.76 7.54
CA GLN A 349 -10.24 16.36 6.62
C GLN A 349 -8.86 16.53 7.27
N GLY A 350 -8.83 16.98 8.53
CA GLY A 350 -7.60 17.05 9.32
C GLY A 350 -6.90 15.69 9.47
N LEU A 351 -7.65 14.62 9.74
CA LEU A 351 -7.11 13.25 9.81
C LEU A 351 -6.57 12.78 8.46
N ILE A 352 -7.27 13.07 7.35
CA ILE A 352 -6.82 12.73 6.01
C ILE A 352 -5.51 13.46 5.68
N PHE A 353 -5.44 14.78 5.91
CA PHE A 353 -4.21 15.54 5.70
C PHE A 353 -3.07 15.03 6.58
N GLY A 354 -3.34 14.68 7.84
CA GLY A 354 -2.36 14.06 8.73
C GLY A 354 -1.83 12.74 8.17
N PHE A 355 -2.72 11.84 7.76
CA PHE A 355 -2.34 10.55 7.20
C PHE A 355 -1.51 10.70 5.91
N VAL A 356 -1.95 11.56 4.98
CA VAL A 356 -1.24 11.84 3.72
C VAL A 356 0.13 12.47 4.00
N THR A 357 0.20 13.41 4.94
CA THR A 357 1.47 14.05 5.33
C THR A 357 2.45 13.04 5.88
N LEU A 358 2.04 12.17 6.80
CA LEU A 358 2.92 11.14 7.37
C LEU A 358 3.42 10.18 6.29
N LEU A 359 2.55 9.81 5.35
CA LEU A 359 2.90 8.97 4.22
C LEU A 359 3.93 9.66 3.31
N LEU A 360 3.72 10.93 2.95
CA LEU A 360 4.66 11.68 2.11
C LEU A 360 5.98 11.95 2.84
N ALA A 361 5.95 12.42 4.08
CA ALA A 361 7.15 12.76 4.85
C ALA A 361 8.06 11.53 5.06
N LYS A 362 7.46 10.35 5.27
CA LYS A 362 8.23 9.12 5.47
C LYS A 362 8.87 8.59 4.18
N ASN A 363 8.21 8.79 3.03
CA ASN A 363 8.56 8.05 1.81
C ASN A 363 9.15 8.94 0.70
N LEU A 364 8.73 10.20 0.58
CA LEU A 364 9.14 11.10 -0.51
C LEU A 364 10.65 11.46 -0.51
N PRO A 365 11.31 11.68 0.66
CA PRO A 365 12.76 11.91 0.71
C PRO A 365 13.57 10.81 0.03
N GLY A 366 13.21 9.54 0.25
CA GLY A 366 13.90 8.40 -0.36
C GLY A 366 13.77 8.34 -1.89
N ILE A 367 12.66 8.86 -2.44
CA ILE A 367 12.47 8.97 -3.90
C ILE A 367 13.27 10.11 -4.49
N LEU A 368 13.26 11.27 -3.85
CA LEU A 368 14.08 12.40 -4.30
C LEU A 368 15.54 11.95 -4.39
N GLU A 369 15.98 11.18 -3.40
CA GLU A 369 17.30 10.59 -3.37
C GLU A 369 17.58 9.68 -4.57
N PHE A 370 16.67 8.77 -4.89
CA PHE A 370 16.83 7.78 -5.96
C PHE A 370 16.69 8.37 -7.37
N THR A 371 15.68 9.22 -7.59
CA THR A 371 15.28 9.70 -8.91
C THR A 371 16.14 10.86 -9.39
N LEU A 372 16.62 11.70 -8.47
CA LEU A 372 17.34 12.93 -8.82
C LEU A 372 18.71 12.97 -8.17
N LEU A 373 18.79 12.89 -6.83
CA LEU A 373 20.04 13.17 -6.10
C LEU A 373 21.15 12.13 -6.36
N ARG A 374 20.79 10.90 -6.73
CA ARG A 374 21.76 9.85 -7.08
C ARG A 374 22.50 10.12 -8.39
N TYR A 375 21.85 10.82 -9.33
CA TYR A 375 22.43 11.14 -10.63
C TYR A 375 23.17 12.48 -10.63
N LEU A 376 23.06 13.26 -9.56
CA LEU A 376 23.82 14.50 -9.39
C LEU A 376 25.21 14.20 -8.79
N PRO A 377 26.27 14.90 -9.24
CA PRO A 377 27.64 14.77 -8.71
C PRO A 377 27.78 15.50 -7.36
N ILE A 378 26.99 15.09 -6.36
CA ILE A 378 26.96 15.66 -5.01
C ILE A 378 27.44 14.64 -3.97
N SER A 379 28.03 15.13 -2.88
CA SER A 379 28.51 14.28 -1.79
C SER A 379 27.37 13.61 -1.01
N ASN A 380 27.65 12.49 -0.35
CA ASN A 380 26.67 11.76 0.46
C ASN A 380 26.09 12.62 1.60
N ALA A 381 26.90 13.52 2.17
CA ALA A 381 26.45 14.45 3.20
C ALA A 381 25.39 15.43 2.67
N VAL A 382 25.60 16.01 1.48
CA VAL A 382 24.63 16.92 0.85
C VAL A 382 23.35 16.17 0.48
N ARG A 383 23.47 14.95 -0.03
CA ARG A 383 22.30 14.10 -0.36
C ARG A 383 21.43 13.80 0.86
N TYR A 384 22.05 13.46 1.98
CA TYR A 384 21.37 13.23 3.24
C TYR A 384 20.70 14.51 3.78
N ALA A 385 21.41 15.64 3.73
CA ALA A 385 20.88 16.94 4.14
C ALA A 385 19.65 17.35 3.32
N THR A 386 19.71 17.24 1.99
CA THR A 386 18.59 17.56 1.09
C THR A 386 17.37 16.66 1.33
N SER A 387 17.59 15.37 1.57
CA SER A 387 16.51 14.43 1.87
C SER A 387 15.83 14.77 3.20
N SER A 388 16.63 15.06 4.23
CA SER A 388 16.13 15.48 5.55
C SER A 388 15.37 16.81 5.48
N LEU A 389 15.89 17.78 4.73
CA LEU A 389 15.23 19.07 4.54
C LEU A 389 13.88 18.90 3.83
N THR A 390 13.83 18.03 2.81
CA THR A 390 12.60 17.68 2.12
C THR A 390 11.56 17.10 3.07
N GLN A 391 11.98 16.19 3.97
CA GLN A 391 11.10 15.63 5.01
C GLN A 391 10.51 16.73 5.90
N TYR A 392 11.33 17.68 6.35
CA TYR A 392 10.88 18.79 7.19
C TYR A 392 9.91 19.71 6.45
N ILE A 393 10.19 20.03 5.18
CA ILE A 393 9.29 20.86 4.37
C ILE A 393 7.92 20.19 4.22
N ILE A 394 7.88 18.89 3.92
CA ILE A 394 6.61 18.15 3.82
C ILE A 394 5.86 18.16 5.14
N ALA A 395 6.56 17.93 6.26
CA ALA A 395 5.96 17.95 7.58
C ALA A 395 5.36 19.33 7.91
N ILE A 396 6.07 20.42 7.61
CA ILE A 396 5.60 21.80 7.82
C ILE A 396 4.35 22.08 6.97
N ILE A 397 4.39 21.77 5.67
CA ILE A 397 3.24 21.96 4.77
C ILE A 397 2.04 21.17 5.28
N GLY A 398 2.23 19.91 5.64
CA GLY A 398 1.17 19.07 6.16
C GLY A 398 0.58 19.57 7.47
N PHE A 399 1.40 20.06 8.38
CA PHE A 399 0.96 20.68 9.62
C PHE A 399 0.10 21.92 9.37
N ILE A 400 0.49 22.77 8.42
CA ILE A 400 -0.30 23.92 7.98
C ILE A 400 -1.65 23.48 7.41
N LEU A 401 -1.70 22.44 6.58
CA LEU A 401 -2.94 21.92 6.01
C LEU A 401 -3.89 21.35 7.07
N ILE A 402 -3.35 20.62 8.07
CA ILE A 402 -4.15 20.11 9.19
C ILE A 402 -4.74 21.26 10.00
N PHE A 403 -3.94 22.27 10.34
CA PHE A 403 -4.43 23.44 11.08
C PHE A 403 -5.45 24.25 10.30
N ARG A 404 -5.28 24.37 8.99
CA ARG A 404 -6.27 24.98 8.12
C ARG A 404 -7.59 24.20 8.12
N ALA A 405 -7.54 22.87 8.07
CA ALA A 405 -8.74 22.03 8.15
C ALA A 405 -9.46 22.21 9.50
N LEU A 406 -8.71 22.29 10.60
CA LEU A 406 -9.26 22.52 11.94
C LEU A 406 -9.72 23.98 12.17
N GLY A 407 -9.52 24.87 11.19
CA GLY A 407 -9.84 26.29 11.29
C GLY A 407 -9.09 27.02 12.42
N ILE A 408 -7.87 26.57 12.72
CA ILE A 408 -6.97 27.29 13.61
C ILE A 408 -6.44 28.49 12.85
N GLU A 409 -6.69 29.69 13.38
CA GLU A 409 -6.24 30.91 12.72
C GLU A 409 -4.72 30.97 12.62
N TRP A 410 -4.23 31.41 11.47
CA TRP A 410 -2.81 31.69 11.26
C TRP A 410 -2.27 32.71 12.27
N SER A 411 -3.08 33.70 12.66
CA SER A 411 -2.78 34.71 13.71
C SER A 411 -2.33 34.06 15.03
N ASN A 412 -2.98 32.97 15.44
CA ASN A 412 -2.70 32.28 16.70
C ASN A 412 -1.36 31.51 16.68
N ILE A 413 -0.78 31.27 15.51
CA ILE A 413 0.48 30.54 15.35
C ILE A 413 1.61 31.48 14.91
N GLN A 414 1.30 32.68 14.40
CA GLN A 414 2.28 33.68 13.95
C GLN A 414 3.32 34.01 15.02
N TRP A 415 2.91 34.17 16.28
CA TRP A 415 3.85 34.48 17.36
C TRP A 415 4.84 33.33 17.61
N LEU A 416 4.39 32.07 17.49
CA LEU A 416 5.23 30.90 17.66
C LEU A 416 6.24 30.77 16.51
N VAL A 417 5.77 30.97 15.28
CA VAL A 417 6.64 30.99 14.08
C VAL A 417 7.63 32.13 14.17
N ALA A 418 7.20 33.34 14.56
CA ALA A 418 8.08 34.49 14.73
C ALA A 418 9.16 34.24 15.78
N ALA A 419 8.79 33.71 16.95
CA ALA A 419 9.75 33.37 18.01
C ALA A 419 10.77 32.31 17.55
N LEU A 420 10.31 31.28 16.82
CA LEU A 420 11.17 30.22 16.28
C LEU A 420 12.11 30.76 15.19
N SER A 421 11.61 31.62 14.30
CA SER A 421 12.42 32.29 13.28
C SER A 421 13.49 33.19 13.88
N VAL A 422 13.14 33.97 14.91
CA VAL A 422 14.10 34.82 15.62
C VAL A 422 15.16 33.97 16.33
N GLY A 423 14.76 32.91 17.05
CA GLY A 423 15.70 31.99 17.70
C GLY A 423 16.64 31.29 16.72
N LEU A 424 16.13 30.86 15.56
CA LEU A 424 16.93 30.28 14.50
C LEU A 424 17.88 31.30 13.86
N GLY A 425 17.44 32.56 13.71
CA GLY A 425 18.28 33.66 13.24
C GLY A 425 19.44 33.96 14.18
N PHE A 426 19.21 33.97 15.49
CA PHE A 426 20.28 34.08 16.49
C PHE A 426 21.23 32.87 16.47
N GLY A 427 20.71 31.65 16.32
CA GLY A 427 21.54 30.46 16.22
C GLY A 427 22.40 30.39 14.95
N LEU A 428 21.92 30.97 13.84
CA LEU A 428 22.65 31.05 12.57
C LEU A 428 23.52 32.31 12.46
N GLN A 429 23.49 33.21 13.46
CA GLN A 429 24.11 34.53 13.39
C GLN A 429 25.60 34.46 13.03
N GLU A 430 26.36 33.55 13.64
CA GLU A 430 27.79 33.39 13.39
C GLU A 430 28.08 32.91 11.95
N ILE A 431 27.28 31.98 11.44
CA ILE A 431 27.41 31.48 10.06
C ILE A 431 27.11 32.60 9.06
N VAL A 432 26.06 33.39 9.31
CA VAL A 432 25.71 34.53 8.46
C VAL A 432 26.78 35.61 8.53
N ALA A 433 27.30 35.92 9.73
CA ALA A 433 28.37 36.90 9.92
C ALA A 433 29.65 36.49 9.17
N ASN A 434 30.04 35.23 9.24
CA ASN A 434 31.20 34.70 8.52
C ASN A 434 30.99 34.73 7.00
N PHE A 435 29.78 34.42 6.53
CA PHE A 435 29.42 34.50 5.11
C PHE A 435 29.48 35.94 4.57
N VAL A 436 28.87 36.89 5.29
CA VAL A 436 28.90 38.32 4.94
C VAL A 436 30.33 38.87 5.00
N SER A 437 31.11 38.49 6.02
CA SER A 437 32.53 38.86 6.11
C SER A 437 33.32 38.35 4.92
N GLY A 438 33.06 37.11 4.47
CA GLY A 438 33.66 36.56 3.25
C GLY A 438 33.32 37.37 2.00
N ILE A 439 32.06 37.80 1.84
CA ILE A 439 31.65 38.67 0.73
C ILE A 439 32.36 40.03 0.81
N ILE A 440 32.41 40.64 1.99
CA ILE A 440 33.08 41.93 2.21
C ILE A 440 34.57 41.82 1.86
N LEU A 441 35.26 40.77 2.33
CA LEU A 441 36.67 40.52 2.01
C LEU A 441 36.91 40.40 0.49
N LEU A 442 35.98 39.79 -0.25
CA LEU A 442 36.09 39.67 -1.71
C LEU A 442 35.90 41.00 -2.44
N PHE A 443 35.02 41.87 -1.93
CA PHE A 443 34.73 43.18 -2.55
C PHE A 443 35.71 44.28 -2.15
N GLU A 444 36.05 44.38 -0.86
CA GLU A 444 36.96 45.41 -0.33
C GLU A 444 38.44 45.02 -0.50
N GLN A 445 38.73 43.74 -0.72
CA GLN A 445 40.09 43.19 -0.91
C GLN A 445 41.15 43.76 0.06
N PRO A 446 40.94 43.77 1.39
CA PRO A 446 41.94 44.26 2.34
C PRO A 446 43.19 43.38 2.41
N ILE A 447 43.09 42.14 1.93
CA ILE A 447 44.18 41.16 1.77
C ILE A 447 44.06 40.49 0.41
N ARG A 448 45.19 40.28 -0.27
CA ARG A 448 45.27 39.69 -1.61
C ARG A 448 45.77 38.25 -1.55
N VAL A 449 45.44 37.48 -2.59
CA VAL A 449 45.92 36.10 -2.74
C VAL A 449 47.45 36.12 -2.87
N GLY A 450 48.14 35.61 -1.84
CA GLY A 450 49.61 35.61 -1.75
C GLY A 450 50.17 36.41 -0.57
N ASP A 451 49.35 37.19 0.13
CA ASP A 451 49.79 37.93 1.31
C ASP A 451 50.02 37.00 2.51
N MET A 452 51.10 37.23 3.26
CA MET A 452 51.36 36.59 4.54
C MET A 452 50.58 37.33 5.62
N VAL A 453 49.62 36.64 6.24
CA VAL A 453 48.73 37.23 7.24
C VAL A 453 48.84 36.43 8.54
N THR A 454 49.06 37.12 9.66
CA THR A 454 48.98 36.55 11.00
C THR A 454 47.54 36.70 11.49
N VAL A 455 46.89 35.59 11.80
CA VAL A 455 45.54 35.56 12.39
C VAL A 455 45.70 35.20 13.86
N ASP A 456 45.28 36.11 14.75
CA ASP A 456 45.29 35.88 16.20
C ASP A 456 44.03 35.13 16.67
#